data_AF-G2GKN9-F1
#
_entry.id   AF-G2GKN9-F1
#
_cell.length_a   1.000
_cell.length_b   1.000
_cell.length_c   1.000
_cell.angle_alpha   90.00
_cell.angle_beta   90.00
_cell.angle_gamma   90.00
#
_symmetry.space_group_name_H-M   'P 1'
#
loop_
_entity.id
_entity.type
_entity.pdbx_description
1 polymer ?
#
loop_
_entity_poly.entity_id
_entity_poly.type
_entity_poly.pdbx_seq_one_letter_code
_entity_poly.pdbx_strand_id
1 'polypeptide(L)'
;MNPANLNRSFRALLDRAGLRRIRFHDLRHSTATLLLEQGVELVVIKELLGHAHIGVTATVYAHVRLRLQRDAIDLLGTTLD
;
A
#
# COMPACT_ATOMS: atom_id res chain seq x y z
N MET A 1 3.71 21.78 10.67
CA MET A 1 2.28 21.52 10.37
C MET A 1 1.68 20.82 11.58
N ASN A 2 0.62 21.37 12.20
CA ASN A 2 0.03 20.76 13.40
C ASN A 2 -0.79 19.50 13.00
N PRO A 3 -0.48 18.30 13.53
CA PRO A 3 -1.16 17.04 13.16
C PRO A 3 -2.68 17.08 13.35
N ALA A 4 -3.17 17.85 14.32
CA ALA A 4 -4.61 17.98 14.58
C ALA A 4 -5.33 18.76 13.46
N ASN A 5 -4.67 19.79 12.90
CA ASN A 5 -5.22 20.59 11.81
C ASN A 5 -5.23 19.81 10.49
N LEU A 6 -4.19 18.99 10.26
CA LEU A 6 -4.15 18.10 9.09
C LEU A 6 -5.31 17.12 9.08
N ASN A 7 -5.54 16.42 10.20
CA ASN A 7 -6.62 15.45 10.29
C ASN A 7 -8.00 16.10 10.12
N ARG A 8 -8.20 17.32 10.63
CA ARG A 8 -9.46 18.06 10.45
C ARG A 8 -9.70 18.40 8.98
N SER A 9 -8.74 19.01 8.32
CA SER A 9 -8.85 19.38 6.90
C SER A 9 -9.01 18.15 6.00
N PHE A 10 -8.29 17.07 6.32
CA PHE A 10 -8.40 15.81 5.58
C PHE A 10 -9.77 15.16 5.73
N ARG A 11 -10.35 15.16 6.95
CA ARG A 11 -11.72 14.66 7.17
C ARG A 11 -12.77 15.44 6.38
N ALA A 12 -12.67 16.78 6.37
CA ALA A 12 -13.57 17.60 5.58
C ALA A 12 -13.46 17.29 4.07
N LEU A 13 -12.26 16.99 3.58
CA LEU A 13 -12.04 16.58 2.20
C LEU A 13 -12.67 15.22 1.90
N LEU A 14 -12.52 14.22 2.79
CA LEU A 14 -13.15 12.91 2.65
C LEU A 14 -14.68 13.00 2.64
N ASP A 15 -15.25 13.77 3.57
CA ASP A 15 -16.70 13.97 3.67
C ASP A 15 -17.23 14.65 2.39
N ARG A 16 -16.51 15.64 1.84
CA ARG A 16 -16.87 16.29 0.56
C ARG A 16 -16.73 15.36 -0.65
N ALA A 17 -15.79 14.41 -0.61
CA ALA A 17 -15.61 13.41 -1.65
C ALA A 17 -16.57 12.21 -1.53
N GLY A 18 -17.41 12.17 -0.48
CA GLY A 18 -18.30 11.03 -0.21
C GLY A 18 -17.54 9.75 0.15
N LEU A 19 -16.28 9.86 0.60
CA LEU A 19 -15.42 8.72 0.90
C LEU A 19 -15.55 8.31 2.37
N ARG A 20 -15.34 7.02 2.63
CA ARG A 20 -15.23 6.51 4.01
C ARG A 20 -14.10 7.26 4.75
N ARG A 21 -14.33 7.54 6.02
CA ARG A 21 -13.32 8.11 6.91
C ARG A 21 -12.12 7.16 7.05
N ILE A 22 -10.98 7.63 6.58
CA ILE A 22 -9.67 7.01 6.75
C ILE A 22 -8.72 8.02 7.40
N ARG A 23 -7.62 7.53 7.97
CA ARG A 23 -6.58 8.37 8.57
C ARG A 23 -5.62 8.83 7.47
N PHE A 24 -4.98 9.97 7.67
CA PHE A 24 -4.08 10.53 6.66
C PHE A 24 -2.93 9.56 6.30
N HIS A 25 -2.41 8.81 7.27
CA HIS A 25 -1.36 7.82 7.03
C HIS A 25 -1.85 6.55 6.31
N ASP A 26 -3.17 6.31 6.27
CA ASP A 26 -3.72 5.18 5.50
C ASP A 26 -3.49 5.40 3.99
N LEU A 27 -3.38 6.66 3.53
CA LEU A 27 -2.98 6.97 2.14
C LEU A 27 -1.60 6.40 1.81
N ARG A 28 -0.64 6.57 2.73
CA ARG A 28 0.71 6.03 2.58
C ARG A 28 0.70 4.50 2.53
N HIS A 29 -0.17 3.86 3.32
CA HIS A 29 -0.35 2.41 3.25
C HIS A 29 -0.95 1.97 1.92
N SER A 30 -1.94 2.68 1.39
CA SER A 30 -2.51 2.41 0.07
C SER A 30 -1.45 2.54 -1.02
N THR A 31 -0.63 3.61 -1.00
CA THR A 31 0.47 3.77 -1.97
C THR A 31 1.47 2.62 -1.90
N ALA A 32 1.90 2.22 -0.70
CA ALA A 32 2.82 1.09 -0.54
C ALA A 32 2.22 -0.23 -1.06
N THR A 33 0.93 -0.46 -0.78
CA THR A 33 0.22 -1.66 -1.26
C THR A 33 0.14 -1.66 -2.79
N LEU A 34 -0.26 -0.56 -3.42
CA LEU A 34 -0.35 -0.47 -4.87
C LEU A 34 1.01 -0.71 -5.55
N LEU A 35 2.08 -0.11 -5.03
CA LEU A 35 3.43 -0.34 -5.58
C LEU A 35 3.87 -1.80 -5.43
N LEU A 36 3.55 -2.43 -4.31
CA LEU A 36 3.80 -3.86 -4.11
C LEU A 36 3.02 -4.73 -5.10
N GLU A 37 1.75 -4.39 -5.37
CA GLU A 37 0.94 -5.12 -6.34
C GLU A 37 1.45 -4.97 -7.78
N GLN A 38 2.11 -3.86 -8.09
CA GLN A 38 2.81 -3.64 -9.36
C GLN A 38 4.19 -4.31 -9.41
N GLY A 39 4.59 -5.06 -8.38
CA GLY A 39 5.86 -5.78 -8.34
C GLY A 39 7.08 -4.91 -7.98
N VAL A 40 6.87 -3.70 -7.46
CA VAL A 40 7.98 -2.84 -7.02
C VAL A 40 8.63 -3.41 -5.76
N GLU A 41 9.95 -3.51 -5.79
CA GLU A 41 10.74 -4.04 -4.68
C GLU A 41 10.57 -3.23 -3.39
N LEU A 42 10.58 -3.94 -2.26
CA LEU A 42 10.23 -3.35 -0.98
C LEU A 42 11.21 -2.28 -0.51
N VAL A 43 12.49 -2.48 -0.84
CA VAL A 43 13.55 -1.52 -0.56
C VAL A 43 13.28 -0.21 -1.32
N VAL A 44 12.88 -0.30 -2.58
CA VAL A 44 12.54 0.87 -3.42
C VAL A 44 11.32 1.59 -2.86
N ILE A 45 10.28 0.87 -2.47
CA ILE A 45 9.08 1.47 -1.85
C ILE A 45 9.43 2.18 -0.54
N LYS A 46 10.29 1.58 0.28
CA LYS A 46 10.74 2.17 1.54
C LYS A 46 11.52 3.46 1.32
N GLU A 47 12.39 3.49 0.32
CA GLU A 47 13.16 4.68 -0.07
C GLU A 47 12.24 5.77 -0.63
N LEU A 48 11.37 5.42 -1.57
CA LEU A 48 10.41 6.35 -2.20
C LEU A 48 9.51 7.02 -1.17
N LEU A 49 9.06 6.25 -0.18
CA LEU A 49 8.21 6.77 0.86
C LEU A 49 9.03 7.50 1.94
N GLY A 50 10.36 7.35 2.02
CA GLY A 50 11.21 8.08 2.98
C GLY A 50 11.31 7.42 4.35
N HIS A 51 11.67 6.14 4.39
CA HIS A 51 12.01 5.37 5.61
C HIS A 51 10.93 5.22 6.70
N ALA A 52 9.67 5.59 6.47
CA ALA A 52 8.67 5.43 7.54
C ALA A 52 8.49 3.96 7.96
N HIS A 53 8.14 3.81 9.24
CA HIS A 53 8.04 2.55 9.98
C HIS A 53 7.58 1.34 9.14
N ILE A 54 8.49 0.36 9.07
CA ILE A 54 8.41 -0.93 8.35
C ILE A 54 7.30 -1.85 8.91
N GLY A 55 6.72 -1.52 10.07
CA GLY A 55 5.81 -2.40 10.81
C GLY A 55 4.52 -2.77 10.06
N VAL A 56 4.04 -1.92 9.14
CA VAL A 56 2.85 -2.25 8.31
C VAL A 56 3.26 -2.90 6.97
N THR A 57 4.51 -2.69 6.57
CA THR A 57 5.04 -3.13 5.29
C THR A 57 5.25 -4.63 5.24
N ALA A 58 5.69 -5.26 6.34
CA ALA A 58 6.03 -6.68 6.37
C ALA A 58 4.80 -7.62 6.23
N THR A 59 3.70 -7.34 6.92
CA THR A 59 2.49 -8.18 6.86
C THR A 59 1.79 -8.07 5.50
N VAL A 60 1.67 -6.86 4.96
CA VAL A 60 1.12 -6.63 3.61
C VAL A 60 2.01 -7.27 2.56
N TYR A 61 3.33 -7.13 2.70
CA TYR A 61 4.30 -7.77 1.82
C TYR A 61 4.18 -9.30 1.81
N ALA A 62 4.06 -9.93 2.98
CA ALA A 62 3.92 -11.38 3.06
C ALA A 62 2.70 -11.87 2.27
N HIS A 63 1.57 -11.16 2.38
CA HIS A 63 0.35 -11.52 1.66
C HIS A 63 0.47 -11.29 0.15
N VAL A 64 0.99 -10.13 -0.28
CA VAL A 64 1.16 -9.81 -1.71
C VAL A 64 2.16 -10.76 -2.37
N ARG A 65 3.27 -11.09 -1.70
CA ARG A 65 4.30 -11.99 -2.22
C ARG A 65 3.76 -13.41 -2.41
N LEU A 66 2.98 -13.93 -1.46
CA LEU A 66 2.33 -15.23 -1.61
C LEU A 66 1.35 -15.26 -2.79
N ARG A 67 0.62 -14.17 -3.04
CA ARG A 67 -0.26 -14.04 -4.21
C ARG A 67 0.54 -14.04 -5.51
N LEU A 68 1.57 -13.20 -5.62
CA LEU A 68 2.43 -13.14 -6.81
C LEU A 68 3.14 -14.47 -7.11
N GLN A 69 3.57 -15.20 -6.08
CA GLN A 69 4.14 -16.55 -6.27
C GLN A 69 3.12 -17.53 -6.82
N ARG A 70 1.87 -17.46 -6.36
CA ARG A 70 0.77 -18.28 -6.90
C ARG A 70 0.48 -17.93 -8.35
N ASP A 71 0.32 -16.64 -8.65
CA ASP A 71 0.06 -16.16 -10.01
C ASP A 71 1.17 -16.60 -10.98
N ALA A 72 2.44 -16.56 -10.54
CA ALA A 72 3.57 -17.03 -11.33
C ALA A 72 3.56 -18.54 -11.57
N ILE A 73 3.16 -19.35 -10.59
CA ILE A 73 3.02 -20.81 -10.73
C ILE A 73 1.86 -21.14 -11.67
N ASP A 74 0.73 -20.46 -11.55
CA ASP A 74 -0.45 -20.67 -12.39
C ASP A 74 -0.11 -20.33 -13.86
N LEU A 75 0.59 -19.22 -14.10
CA LEU A 75 1.08 -18.84 -15.43
C LEU A 75 1.99 -19.93 -16.03
N LEU A 76 2.93 -20.47 -15.23
CA LEU A 76 3.80 -21.56 -15.63
C LEU A 76 3.00 -22.83 -16.00
N GLY A 77 1.98 -23.17 -15.22
CA GLY A 77 1.07 -24.28 -15.55
C GLY A 77 0.39 -24.08 -16.91
N THR A 78 -0.19 -22.91 -17.14
CA THR A 78 -0.88 -22.60 -18.41
C THR A 78 0.03 -22.50 -19.63
N THR A 79 1.34 -22.30 -19.47
CA THR A 79 2.29 -22.21 -20.60
C THR A 79 2.94 -23.55 -20.94
N LEU A 80 2.81 -24.54 -20.05
CA LEU A 80 3.37 -25.88 -20.22
C LEU A 80 2.34 -26.90 -20.74
N ASP A 81 1.05 -26.52 -20.79
CA ASP A 81 -0.05 -27.23 -21.48
C ASP A 81 -0.21 -26.74 -22.93
#